data_AF-A0A806TAZ8-F1
#
_entry.id   AF-A0A806TAZ8-F1
#
_cell.length_a   1.000
_cell.length_b   1.000
_cell.length_c   1.000
_cell.angle_alpha   90.00
_cell.angle_beta   90.00
_cell.angle_gamma   90.00
#
_symmetry.space_group_name_H-M   'P 1'
#
loop_
_entity.id
_entity.type
_entity.pdbx_description
1 polymer ?
#
loop_
_entity_poly.entity_id
_entity_poly.type
_entity_poly.pdbx_seq_one_letter_code
_entity_poly.pdbx_strand_id
1 'polypeptide(L)'
;MKRISAGAVKFQFWFTEFVQAMGMANDNDDFTVLRQQILAENTFHAPSHARLITTTGVVLRRVGSLTPAMRALFDQLDPVNQRIMNLIAIMNTEQLMYAFMYDVFRPELILGDRQIEAYEMAAFFKKLPLTRKEAAHWTEETLRKLQSTVARYLRRAQIVKDYKDTLVVENYLLDERLADRLREENHLDYLAILTGRTS
;
A
#
# COMPACT_ATOMS: atom_id res chain seq x y z
N MET A 1 -12.07 3.76 14.19
CA MET A 1 -10.91 2.97 13.68
C MET A 1 -11.44 1.86 12.80
N LYS A 2 -10.96 1.76 11.55
CA LYS A 2 -11.27 0.63 10.66
C LYS A 2 -10.64 -0.67 11.21
N ARG A 3 -11.23 -1.81 10.86
CA ARG A 3 -10.76 -3.13 11.32
C ARG A 3 -9.50 -3.55 10.57
N ILE A 4 -8.56 -4.19 11.27
CA ILE A 4 -7.39 -4.80 10.64
C ILE A 4 -7.66 -6.27 10.29
N SER A 5 -6.94 -6.80 9.31
CA SER A 5 -7.08 -8.19 8.85
C SER A 5 -5.72 -8.82 8.58
N ALA A 6 -5.59 -10.10 8.95
CA ALA A 6 -4.42 -10.90 8.59
C ALA A 6 -4.38 -11.26 7.09
N GLY A 7 -5.43 -10.96 6.32
CA GLY A 7 -5.51 -11.29 4.89
C GLY A 7 -4.35 -10.74 4.05
N ALA A 8 -3.76 -9.62 4.49
CA ALA A 8 -2.60 -9.01 3.84
C ALA A 8 -1.40 -9.98 3.69
N VAL A 9 -1.24 -11.00 4.56
CA VAL A 9 -0.16 -12.00 4.42
C VAL A 9 -0.14 -12.71 3.07
N LYS A 10 -1.29 -12.75 2.37
CA LYS A 10 -1.47 -13.45 1.09
C LYS A 10 -1.29 -12.53 -0.11
N PHE A 11 -1.26 -11.22 0.11
CA PHE A 11 -1.28 -10.22 -0.95
C PHE A 11 0.12 -9.74 -1.26
N GLN A 12 0.35 -9.43 -2.54
CA GLN A 12 1.62 -8.89 -3.00
C GLN A 12 1.44 -7.42 -3.39
N PHE A 13 2.55 -6.74 -3.64
CA PHE A 13 2.51 -5.35 -4.08
C PHE A 13 1.84 -5.21 -5.46
N TRP A 14 1.97 -6.22 -6.33
CA TRP A 14 1.24 -6.34 -7.61
C TRP A 14 1.26 -5.08 -8.47
N PHE A 15 2.43 -4.45 -8.59
CA PHE A 15 2.54 -3.17 -9.29
C PHE A 15 2.25 -3.30 -10.79
N THR A 16 2.73 -4.38 -11.43
CA THR A 16 2.46 -4.62 -12.86
C THR A 16 0.96 -4.78 -13.11
N GLU A 17 0.29 -5.62 -12.31
CA GLU A 17 -1.15 -5.84 -12.42
C GLU A 17 -1.95 -4.57 -12.07
N PHE A 18 -1.47 -3.79 -11.09
CA PHE A 18 -2.03 -2.49 -10.75
C PHE A 18 -1.93 -1.50 -11.92
N VAL A 19 -0.77 -1.37 -12.58
CA VAL A 19 -0.59 -0.53 -13.78
C VAL A 19 -1.56 -0.95 -14.89
N GLN A 20 -1.64 -2.26 -15.17
CA GLN A 20 -2.56 -2.78 -16.18
C GLN A 20 -4.03 -2.44 -15.85
N ALA A 21 -4.44 -2.63 -14.59
CA ALA A 21 -5.80 -2.31 -14.16
C ALA A 21 -6.09 -0.80 -14.13
N MET A 22 -5.11 0.06 -13.83
CA MET A 22 -5.26 1.52 -13.89
C MET A 22 -5.52 1.98 -15.33
N GLY A 23 -4.75 1.45 -16.30
CA GLY A 23 -4.95 1.75 -17.72
C GLY A 23 -6.35 1.36 -18.19
N MET A 24 -6.80 0.15 -17.85
CA MET A 24 -8.15 -0.31 -18.23
C MET A 24 -9.27 0.47 -17.51
N ALA A 25 -9.06 0.91 -16.27
CA ALA A 25 -10.04 1.66 -15.49
C ALA A 25 -10.19 3.14 -15.96
N ASN A 26 -9.20 3.68 -16.66
CA ASN A 26 -9.33 5.01 -17.30
C ASN A 26 -10.30 4.98 -18.49
N ASP A 27 -10.42 3.83 -19.15
CA ASP A 27 -11.32 3.64 -20.30
C ASP A 27 -12.73 3.19 -19.88
N ASN A 28 -12.90 2.67 -18.66
CA ASN A 28 -14.17 2.10 -18.17
C ASN A 28 -14.28 2.13 -16.63
N ASP A 29 -15.29 2.84 -16.12
CA ASP A 29 -15.56 2.93 -14.67
C ASP A 29 -16.37 1.73 -14.11
N ASP A 30 -16.84 0.80 -14.95
CA ASP A 30 -17.51 -0.43 -14.50
C ASP A 30 -16.49 -1.55 -14.17
N PHE A 31 -16.13 -1.62 -12.90
CA PHE A 31 -15.24 -2.65 -12.35
C PHE A 31 -15.77 -4.08 -12.50
N THR A 32 -17.06 -4.28 -12.74
CA THR A 32 -17.64 -5.60 -13.02
C THR A 32 -17.23 -6.09 -14.41
N VAL A 33 -17.35 -5.21 -15.41
CA VAL A 33 -16.92 -5.48 -16.79
C VAL A 33 -15.41 -5.69 -16.83
N LEU A 34 -14.66 -4.80 -16.17
CA LEU A 34 -13.21 -4.91 -16.07
C LEU A 34 -12.77 -6.25 -15.46
N ARG A 35 -13.44 -6.68 -14.39
CA ARG A 35 -13.19 -8.00 -13.78
C ARG A 35 -13.41 -9.12 -14.77
N GLN A 36 -14.52 -9.12 -15.51
CA GLN A 36 -14.83 -10.17 -16.48
C GLN A 36 -13.76 -10.24 -17.57
N GLN A 37 -13.33 -9.09 -18.09
CA GLN A 37 -12.27 -9.02 -19.10
C GLN A 37 -10.94 -9.57 -18.60
N ILE A 38 -10.48 -9.12 -17.43
CA ILE A 38 -9.21 -9.60 -16.83
C ILE A 38 -9.23 -11.12 -16.62
N LEU A 39 -10.36 -11.67 -16.17
CA LEU A 39 -10.50 -13.10 -15.94
C LEU A 39 -10.55 -13.91 -17.24
N ALA A 40 -11.22 -13.40 -18.27
CA ALA A 40 -11.35 -14.07 -19.57
C ALA A 40 -10.02 -14.11 -20.33
N GLU A 41 -9.28 -13.00 -20.32
CA GLU A 41 -8.05 -12.85 -21.09
C GLU A 41 -6.78 -13.23 -20.32
N ASN A 42 -6.90 -13.46 -19.00
CA ASN A 42 -5.75 -13.60 -18.09
C ASN A 42 -4.74 -12.46 -18.27
N THR A 43 -5.22 -11.21 -18.31
CA THR A 43 -4.42 -9.99 -18.56
C THR A 43 -3.20 -9.88 -17.64
N PHE A 44 -3.32 -10.40 -16.41
CA PHE A 44 -2.25 -10.40 -15.41
C PHE A 44 -1.23 -11.52 -15.58
N HIS A 45 -1.40 -12.38 -16.60
CA HIS A 45 -0.56 -13.55 -16.88
C HIS A 45 -0.34 -14.41 -15.62
N ALA A 46 -1.39 -14.60 -14.84
CA ALA A 46 -1.31 -15.34 -13.60
C ALA A 46 -1.06 -16.83 -13.88
N PRO A 47 -0.28 -17.53 -13.03
CA PRO A 47 0.12 -18.92 -13.25
C PRO A 47 -1.02 -19.92 -13.05
N SER A 48 -2.13 -19.50 -12.46
CA SER A 48 -3.32 -20.34 -12.27
C SER A 48 -4.58 -19.48 -12.18
N HIS A 49 -5.72 -20.08 -12.49
CA HIS A 49 -7.01 -19.38 -12.42
C HIS A 49 -7.36 -18.92 -10.99
N ALA A 50 -7.07 -19.75 -9.97
CA ALA A 50 -7.27 -19.37 -8.57
C ALA A 50 -6.41 -18.15 -8.17
N ARG A 51 -5.16 -18.09 -8.66
CA ARG A 51 -4.30 -16.93 -8.46
C ARG A 51 -4.84 -15.70 -9.19
N LEU A 52 -5.28 -15.87 -10.44
CA LEU A 52 -5.91 -14.80 -11.22
C LEU A 52 -7.11 -14.18 -10.51
N ILE A 53 -8.05 -15.00 -10.02
CA ILE A 53 -9.23 -14.55 -9.27
C ILE A 53 -8.83 -13.73 -8.05
N THR A 54 -7.84 -14.22 -7.30
CA THR A 54 -7.35 -13.57 -6.07
C THR A 54 -6.69 -12.23 -6.39
N THR A 55 -5.74 -12.22 -7.33
CA THR A 55 -5.03 -11.00 -7.75
C THR A 55 -6.02 -9.96 -8.29
N THR A 56 -6.92 -10.36 -9.19
CA THR A 56 -7.98 -9.49 -9.75
C THR A 56 -8.85 -8.89 -8.66
N GLY A 57 -9.31 -9.70 -7.70
CA GLY A 57 -10.14 -9.20 -6.60
C GLY A 57 -9.44 -8.16 -5.71
N VAL A 58 -8.13 -8.30 -5.49
CA VAL A 58 -7.39 -7.33 -4.65
C VAL A 58 -6.97 -6.10 -5.44
N VAL A 59 -6.43 -6.28 -6.64
CA VAL A 59 -5.99 -5.17 -7.50
C VAL A 59 -7.16 -4.25 -7.85
N LEU A 60 -8.31 -4.80 -8.26
CA LEU A 60 -9.47 -3.96 -8.56
C LEU A 60 -10.03 -3.24 -7.33
N ARG A 61 -9.90 -3.83 -6.14
CA ARG A 61 -10.27 -3.14 -4.89
C ARG A 61 -9.34 -1.96 -4.60
N ARG A 62 -8.03 -2.11 -4.88
CA ARG A 62 -7.05 -1.02 -4.76
C ARG A 62 -7.35 0.09 -5.75
N VAL A 63 -7.48 -0.23 -7.04
CA VAL A 63 -7.81 0.75 -8.09
C VAL A 63 -9.14 1.46 -7.80
N GLY A 64 -10.18 0.71 -7.41
CA GLY A 64 -11.49 1.27 -7.04
C GLY A 64 -11.49 2.06 -5.73
N SER A 65 -10.43 2.01 -4.93
CA SER A 65 -10.27 2.85 -3.74
C SER A 65 -9.69 4.24 -4.02
N LEU A 66 -9.22 4.47 -5.24
CA LEU A 66 -8.74 5.77 -5.72
C LEU A 66 -9.88 6.51 -6.39
N THR A 67 -9.92 7.84 -6.28
CA THR A 67 -10.91 8.65 -7.00
C THR A 67 -10.64 8.65 -8.51
N PRO A 68 -11.63 8.98 -9.36
CA PRO A 68 -11.39 9.16 -10.79
C PRO A 68 -10.27 10.18 -11.07
N ALA A 69 -10.17 11.25 -10.27
CA ALA A 69 -9.12 12.25 -10.42
C ALA A 69 -7.72 11.69 -10.13
N MET A 70 -7.56 10.87 -9.09
CA MET A 70 -6.30 10.17 -8.83
C MET A 70 -5.95 9.18 -9.95
N ARG A 71 -6.94 8.44 -10.47
CA ARG A 71 -6.72 7.49 -11.57
C ARG A 71 -6.25 8.18 -12.85
N ALA A 72 -6.88 9.29 -13.22
CA ALA A 72 -6.50 10.09 -14.38
C ALA A 72 -5.09 10.72 -14.29
N LEU A 73 -4.57 10.88 -13.07
CA LEU A 73 -3.21 11.41 -12.84
C LEU A 73 -2.12 10.35 -13.06
N PHE A 74 -2.45 9.05 -12.95
CA PHE A 74 -1.46 7.96 -12.83
C PHE A 74 -0.40 7.92 -13.94
N ASP A 75 -0.81 8.00 -15.20
CA ASP A 75 0.11 7.91 -16.35
C ASP A 75 0.99 9.17 -16.51
N GLN A 76 0.69 10.23 -15.77
CA GLN A 76 1.45 11.48 -15.77
C GLN A 76 2.50 11.53 -14.65
N LEU A 77 2.48 10.56 -13.73
CA LEU A 77 3.40 10.47 -12.61
C LEU A 77 4.68 9.73 -13.04
N ASP A 78 5.79 10.09 -12.41
CA ASP A 78 7.01 9.29 -12.53
C ASP A 78 6.81 7.89 -11.91
N PRO A 79 7.68 6.91 -12.23
CA PRO A 79 7.53 5.55 -11.74
C PRO A 79 7.54 5.42 -10.20
N VAL A 80 8.22 6.28 -9.46
CA VAL A 80 8.22 6.26 -7.99
C VAL A 80 6.87 6.75 -7.47
N ASN A 81 6.34 7.84 -8.01
CA ASN A 81 5.03 8.39 -7.65
C ASN A 81 3.87 7.47 -8.06
N GLN A 82 3.97 6.73 -9.16
CA GLN A 82 3.03 5.65 -9.48
C GLN A 82 3.03 4.53 -8.42
N ARG A 83 4.20 4.16 -7.90
CA ARG A 83 4.32 3.17 -6.82
C ARG A 83 3.78 3.72 -5.50
N ILE A 84 4.02 4.99 -5.20
CA ILE A 84 3.41 5.68 -4.05
C ILE A 84 1.88 5.68 -4.19
N MET A 85 1.33 5.92 -5.38
CA MET A 85 -0.12 5.82 -5.60
C MET A 85 -0.66 4.41 -5.34
N ASN A 86 0.04 3.35 -5.77
CA ASN A 86 -0.32 1.98 -5.40
C ASN A 86 -0.23 1.77 -3.87
N LEU A 87 0.78 2.34 -3.20
CA LEU A 87 0.90 2.29 -1.74
C LEU A 87 -0.27 3.00 -1.03
N ILE A 88 -0.73 4.14 -1.57
CA ILE A 88 -1.93 4.83 -1.08
C ILE A 88 -3.16 3.93 -1.23
N ALA A 89 -3.35 3.30 -2.38
CA ALA A 89 -4.44 2.35 -2.61
C ALA A 89 -4.37 1.12 -1.67
N ILE A 90 -3.17 0.65 -1.35
CA ILE A 90 -2.94 -0.37 -0.32
C ILE A 90 -3.39 0.15 1.05
N MET A 91 -2.98 1.35 1.47
CA MET A 91 -3.40 1.93 2.75
C MET A 91 -4.93 2.12 2.84
N ASN A 92 -5.57 2.50 1.74
CA ASN A 92 -7.03 2.66 1.66
C ASN A 92 -7.78 1.34 1.93
N THR A 93 -7.21 0.23 1.49
CA THR A 93 -7.85 -1.10 1.49
C THR A 93 -7.34 -2.03 2.60
N GLU A 94 -6.16 -1.76 3.14
CA GLU A 94 -5.45 -2.60 4.11
C GLU A 94 -5.07 -1.76 5.34
N GLN A 95 -5.98 -1.71 6.31
CA GLN A 95 -5.83 -0.85 7.51
C GLN A 95 -4.55 -1.12 8.31
N LEU A 96 -4.00 -2.33 8.25
CA LEU A 96 -2.71 -2.64 8.87
C LEU A 96 -1.57 -1.85 8.24
N MET A 97 -1.57 -1.71 6.91
CA MET A 97 -0.57 -0.91 6.20
C MET A 97 -0.70 0.56 6.60
N TYR A 98 -1.92 1.11 6.62
CA TYR A 98 -2.16 2.47 7.09
C TYR A 98 -1.63 2.66 8.53
N ALA A 99 -1.99 1.76 9.45
CA ALA A 99 -1.58 1.87 10.84
C ALA A 99 -0.05 1.83 10.99
N PHE A 100 0.63 0.95 10.27
CA PHE A 100 2.09 0.90 10.26
C PHE A 100 2.70 2.20 9.71
N MET A 101 2.17 2.69 8.58
CA MET A 101 2.66 3.93 7.96
C MET A 101 2.47 5.14 8.89
N TYR A 102 1.38 5.16 9.64
CA TYR A 102 1.07 6.24 10.58
C TYR A 102 1.90 6.16 11.88
N ASP A 103 1.96 4.96 12.50
CA ASP A 103 2.53 4.78 13.84
C ASP A 103 4.06 4.57 13.83
N VAL A 104 4.64 4.13 12.71
CA VAL A 104 6.07 3.79 12.60
C VAL A 104 6.77 4.58 11.50
N PHE A 105 6.28 4.53 10.26
CA PHE A 105 6.98 5.18 9.14
C PHE A 105 7.01 6.71 9.22
N ARG A 106 5.86 7.32 9.54
CA ARG A 106 5.71 8.79 9.62
C ARG A 106 6.63 9.43 10.66
N PRO A 107 6.75 8.93 11.91
CA PRO A 107 7.72 9.42 12.88
C PRO A 107 9.16 9.53 12.35
N GLU A 108 9.66 8.53 11.63
CA GLU A 108 11.04 8.55 11.08
C GLU A 108 11.27 9.72 10.11
N LEU A 109 10.24 10.14 9.38
CA LEU A 109 10.32 11.31 8.51
C LEU A 109 10.25 12.63 9.29
N ILE A 110 9.50 12.67 10.39
CA ILE A 110 9.36 13.86 11.23
C ILE A 110 10.62 14.11 12.05
N LEU A 111 11.19 13.04 12.63
CA LEU A 111 12.39 13.09 13.47
C LEU A 111 13.66 13.24 12.62
N GLY A 112 13.64 12.77 11.37
CA GLY A 112 14.67 13.00 10.37
C GLY A 112 15.84 11.99 10.40
N ASP A 113 15.82 11.03 11.32
CA ASP A 113 16.70 9.86 11.35
C ASP A 113 16.46 8.88 10.19
N ARG A 114 15.22 8.85 9.66
CA ARG A 114 14.82 8.15 8.43
C ARG A 114 15.18 6.66 8.46
N GLN A 115 15.09 6.04 9.62
CA GLN A 115 15.55 4.67 9.84
C GLN A 115 14.50 3.89 10.61
N ILE A 116 13.94 2.85 9.98
CA ILE A 116 13.07 1.91 10.68
C ILE A 116 13.90 0.72 11.10
N GLU A 117 14.21 0.66 12.39
CA GLU A 117 15.01 -0.39 12.98
C GLU A 117 14.22 -1.69 13.11
N ALA A 118 14.93 -2.83 13.08
CA ALA A 118 14.31 -4.14 13.20
C ALA A 118 13.47 -4.29 14.49
N TYR A 119 13.90 -3.64 15.58
CA TYR A 119 13.17 -3.67 16.84
C TYR A 119 11.88 -2.84 16.81
N GLU A 120 11.81 -1.76 16.04
CA GLU A 120 10.62 -0.89 15.92
C GLU A 120 9.54 -1.61 15.14
N MET A 121 9.95 -2.22 14.02
CA MET A 121 9.13 -3.12 13.24
C MET A 121 8.58 -4.26 14.14
N ALA A 122 9.45 -4.94 14.90
CA ALA A 122 9.02 -6.01 15.80
C ALA A 122 8.10 -5.52 16.92
N ALA A 123 8.36 -4.33 17.49
CA ALA A 123 7.56 -3.74 18.55
C ALA A 123 6.13 -3.42 18.11
N PHE A 124 5.96 -2.87 16.89
CA PHE A 124 4.64 -2.65 16.30
C PHE A 124 3.82 -3.94 16.24
N PHE A 125 4.40 -5.01 15.68
CA PHE A 125 3.69 -6.29 15.54
C PHE A 125 3.45 -7.00 16.87
N LYS A 126 4.39 -6.90 17.83
CA LYS A 126 4.21 -7.45 19.19
C LYS A 126 3.10 -6.75 19.97
N LYS A 127 2.92 -5.44 19.77
CA LYS A 127 1.85 -4.64 20.42
C LYS A 127 0.48 -4.86 19.78
N LEU A 128 0.43 -5.36 18.55
CA LEU A 128 -0.81 -5.45 17.78
C LEU A 128 -1.90 -6.32 18.44
N PRO A 129 -1.62 -7.55 18.92
CA PRO A 129 -2.63 -8.38 19.62
C PRO A 129 -3.16 -7.75 20.91
N LEU A 130 -2.35 -6.92 21.57
CA LEU A 130 -2.70 -6.25 22.84
C LEU A 130 -3.59 -5.02 22.63
N THR A 131 -3.51 -4.41 21.44
CA THR A 131 -4.18 -3.13 21.15
C THR A 131 -5.33 -3.26 20.16
N ARG A 132 -5.41 -4.38 19.44
CA ARG A 132 -6.40 -4.63 18.39
C ARG A 132 -7.09 -5.95 18.63
N LYS A 133 -8.41 -5.90 18.86
CA LYS A 133 -9.24 -7.10 19.12
C LYS A 133 -9.13 -8.13 18.00
N GLU A 134 -9.01 -7.67 16.76
CA GLU A 134 -8.88 -8.50 15.57
C GLU A 134 -7.56 -9.28 15.52
N ALA A 135 -6.51 -8.77 16.17
CA ALA A 135 -5.20 -9.42 16.22
C ALA A 135 -4.98 -10.27 17.47
N ALA A 136 -5.88 -10.22 18.46
CA ALA A 136 -5.73 -10.94 19.73
C ALA A 136 -5.55 -12.46 19.54
N HIS A 137 -6.09 -13.02 18.46
CA HIS A 137 -6.01 -14.44 18.12
C HIS A 137 -4.95 -14.77 17.05
N TRP A 138 -4.11 -13.81 16.64
CA TRP A 138 -3.09 -14.06 15.61
C TRP A 138 -1.89 -14.76 16.21
N THR A 139 -1.42 -15.81 15.52
CA THR A 139 -0.21 -16.53 15.92
C THR A 139 1.04 -15.69 15.66
N GLU A 140 2.12 -16.00 16.38
CA GLU A 140 3.44 -15.39 16.12
C GLU A 140 3.88 -15.56 14.66
N GLU A 141 3.60 -16.71 14.05
CA GLU A 141 3.87 -16.96 12.64
C GLU A 141 3.11 -15.99 11.73
N THR A 142 1.83 -15.73 12.03
CA THR A 142 1.01 -14.77 11.27
C THR A 142 1.58 -13.36 11.39
N LEU A 143 1.94 -12.93 12.61
CA LEU A 143 2.55 -11.62 12.85
C LEU A 143 3.87 -11.47 12.11
N ARG A 144 4.74 -12.49 12.14
CA ARG A 144 6.00 -12.52 11.40
C ARG A 144 5.77 -12.42 9.88
N LYS A 145 4.78 -13.13 9.33
CA LYS A 145 4.42 -13.03 7.90
C LYS A 145 3.91 -11.64 7.53
N LEU A 146 3.11 -11.01 8.39
CA LEU A 146 2.64 -9.64 8.17
C LEU A 146 3.79 -8.64 8.20
N GLN A 147 4.71 -8.78 9.17
CA GLN A 147 5.92 -7.99 9.25
C GLN A 147 6.73 -8.06 7.95
N SER A 148 7.00 -9.27 7.46
CA SER A 148 7.69 -9.47 6.19
C SER A 148 6.93 -8.89 5.00
N THR A 149 5.59 -8.90 5.03
CA THR A 149 4.74 -8.34 3.98
C THR A 149 4.85 -6.82 3.94
N VAL A 150 4.72 -6.15 5.09
CA VAL A 150 4.87 -4.69 5.21
C VAL A 150 6.26 -4.25 4.73
N ALA A 151 7.32 -4.88 5.23
CA ALA A 151 8.68 -4.57 4.80
C ALA A 151 8.88 -4.79 3.30
N ARG A 152 8.22 -5.79 2.70
CA ARG A 152 8.25 -6.01 1.25
C ARG A 152 7.51 -4.90 0.49
N TYR A 153 6.37 -4.43 0.99
CA TYR A 153 5.63 -3.34 0.35
C TYR A 153 6.43 -2.06 0.32
N LEU A 154 7.08 -1.68 1.43
CA LEU A 154 7.94 -0.49 1.48
C LEU A 154 9.07 -0.56 0.44
N ARG A 155 9.76 -1.72 0.36
CA ARG A 155 10.83 -1.94 -0.65
C ARG A 155 10.28 -1.88 -2.07
N ARG A 156 9.13 -2.50 -2.34
CA ARG A 156 8.52 -2.53 -3.67
C ARG A 156 7.95 -1.19 -4.09
N ALA A 157 7.57 -0.35 -3.12
CA ALA A 157 7.21 1.04 -3.34
C ALA A 157 8.42 1.94 -3.62
N GLN A 158 9.65 1.45 -3.40
CA GLN A 158 10.91 2.18 -3.56
C GLN A 158 11.01 3.43 -2.66
N ILE A 159 10.35 3.39 -1.50
CA ILE A 159 10.42 4.45 -0.49
C ILE A 159 11.38 4.12 0.65
N VAL A 160 11.95 2.91 0.65
CA VAL A 160 13.02 2.50 1.57
C VAL A 160 14.08 1.70 0.82
N LYS A 161 15.29 1.67 1.37
CA LYS A 161 16.36 0.73 1.02
C LYS A 161 16.80 -0.08 2.24
N ASP A 162 17.40 -1.23 1.98
CA ASP A 162 18.05 -2.02 3.02
C ASP A 162 19.42 -1.42 3.36
N TYR A 163 19.69 -1.25 4.65
CA TYR A 163 21.01 -0.95 5.17
C TYR A 163 21.23 -1.78 6.44
N LYS A 164 22.07 -2.83 6.33
CA LYS A 164 22.21 -3.86 7.38
C LYS A 164 20.83 -4.44 7.73
N ASP A 165 20.43 -4.37 9.00
CA ASP A 165 19.15 -4.88 9.50
C ASP A 165 18.06 -3.79 9.57
N THR A 166 18.33 -2.61 9.03
CA THR A 166 17.48 -1.40 9.10
C THR A 166 16.90 -1.07 7.73
N LEU A 167 15.67 -0.56 7.69
CA LEU A 167 15.10 0.05 6.49
C LEU A 167 15.34 1.56 6.53
N VAL A 168 16.15 2.07 5.61
CA VAL A 168 16.41 3.52 5.50
C VAL A 168 15.38 4.12 4.54
N VAL A 169 14.64 5.12 4.99
CA VAL A 169 13.68 5.85 4.17
C VAL A 169 14.42 6.66 3.10
N GLU A 170 14.04 6.42 1.85
CA GLU A 170 14.63 7.11 0.69
C GLU A 170 14.18 8.57 0.65
N ASN A 171 15.02 9.45 0.07
CA ASN A 171 14.68 10.84 -0.14
C ASN A 171 13.84 11.01 -1.42
N TYR A 172 12.68 10.36 -1.46
CA TYR A 172 11.73 10.51 -2.57
C TYR A 172 10.99 11.85 -2.48
N LEU A 173 10.57 12.37 -3.63
CA LEU A 173 9.73 13.57 -3.71
C LEU A 173 8.31 13.14 -4.11
N LEU A 174 7.32 13.53 -3.29
CA LEU A 174 5.92 13.37 -3.65
C LEU A 174 5.58 14.40 -4.74
N ASP A 175 5.02 13.94 -5.87
CA ASP A 175 4.55 14.81 -6.93
C ASP A 175 3.48 15.78 -6.38
N GLU A 176 3.65 17.08 -6.64
CA GLU A 176 2.77 18.09 -6.05
C GLU A 176 1.32 17.92 -6.51
N ARG A 177 1.07 17.42 -7.74
CA ARG A 177 -0.29 17.14 -8.22
C ARG A 177 -0.94 16.03 -7.40
N LEU A 178 -0.17 15.02 -6.99
CA LEU A 178 -0.65 13.95 -6.13
C LEU A 178 -0.87 14.46 -4.70
N ALA A 179 0.02 15.32 -4.19
CA ALA A 179 -0.17 15.99 -2.91
C ALA A 179 -1.44 16.86 -2.89
N ASP A 180 -1.71 17.61 -3.95
CA ASP A 180 -2.92 18.40 -4.11
C ASP A 180 -4.18 17.55 -4.13
N ARG A 181 -4.17 16.41 -4.85
CA ARG A 181 -5.29 15.45 -4.79
C ARG A 181 -5.55 15.00 -3.35
N LEU A 182 -4.52 14.65 -2.59
CA LEU A 182 -4.67 14.24 -1.19
C LEU A 182 -5.25 15.37 -0.31
N ARG A 183 -4.87 16.64 -0.55
CA ARG A 183 -5.43 17.79 0.19
C ARG A 183 -6.89 18.01 -0.15
N GLU A 184 -7.23 18.03 -1.43
CA GLU A 184 -8.60 18.25 -1.92
C GLU A 184 -9.56 17.14 -1.46
N GLU A 185 -9.06 15.92 -1.34
CA GLU A 185 -9.82 14.76 -0.88
C GLU A 185 -9.82 14.59 0.65
N ASN A 186 -9.27 15.56 1.40
CA ASN A 186 -9.19 15.57 2.86
C ASN A 186 -8.39 14.39 3.47
N HIS A 187 -7.34 13.96 2.77
CA HIS A 187 -6.37 12.94 3.17
C HIS A 187 -5.05 13.57 3.68
N LEU A 188 -5.17 14.56 4.58
CA LEU A 188 -4.02 15.26 5.17
C LEU A 188 -3.11 14.34 6.00
N ASP A 189 -3.69 13.31 6.61
CA ASP A 189 -2.98 12.24 7.29
C ASP A 189 -2.06 11.46 6.34
N TYR A 190 -2.50 11.15 5.12
CA TYR A 190 -1.69 10.47 4.10
C TYR A 190 -0.55 11.37 3.62
N LEU A 191 -0.83 12.67 3.44
CA LEU A 191 0.19 13.65 3.09
C LEU A 191 1.26 13.74 4.21
N ALA A 192 0.84 13.82 5.46
CA ALA A 192 1.75 13.85 6.61
C ALA A 192 2.56 12.56 6.73
N ILE A 193 1.96 11.40 6.47
CA ILE A 193 2.64 10.11 6.42
C ILE A 193 3.75 10.10 5.39
N LEU A 194 3.47 10.58 4.17
CA LEU A 194 4.39 10.44 3.05
C LEU A 194 5.45 11.54 2.99
N THR A 195 5.25 12.66 3.69
CA THR A 195 6.16 13.83 3.61
C THR A 195 6.84 14.17 4.93
N GLY A 196 6.43 13.58 6.06
CA GLY A 196 6.94 13.93 7.38
C GLY A 196 6.61 15.36 7.82
N ARG A 197 5.68 16.03 7.14
CA ARG A 197 5.25 17.39 7.52
C ARG A 197 4.13 17.29 8.56
N THR A 198 4.23 18.06 9.63
CA THR A 198 3.10 18.29 10.54
C THR A 198 2.07 19.15 9.81
N SER A 199 0.98 18.52 9.38
CA SER A 199 -0.24 19.17 8.92
C SER A 199 -0.88 20.00 10.03
#